data_AF-A0A484YAR9-F1
#
_entry.id   AF-A0A484YAR9-F1
#
_cell.length_a   1.000
_cell.length_b   1.000
_cell.length_c   1.000
_cell.angle_alpha   90.00
_cell.angle_beta   90.00
_cell.angle_gamma   90.00
#
_symmetry.space_group_name_H-M   'P 1'
#
loop_
_entity.id
_entity.type
_entity.pdbx_description
1 polymer ?
#
loop_
_entity_poly.entity_id
_entity_poly.type
_entity_poly.pdbx_seq_one_letter_code
_entity_poly.pdbx_strand_id
1 'polypeptide(L)' 'MNKTPMTYPINEGTFMTLTPQEDQSINILRYMDEDNNPYNILINRTTLEKDQTVDDFCEKQWEKMKLYVPWI' A
#
# COMPACT_ATOMS: atom_id res chain seq x y z
N MET A 1 -19.17 -13.65 8.26
CA MET A 1 -18.19 -13.44 7.17
C MET A 1 -18.96 -13.34 5.87
N ASN A 2 -19.03 -12.14 5.27
CA ASN A 2 -19.67 -11.98 3.96
C ASN A 2 -18.70 -12.48 2.89
N LYS A 3 -18.98 -13.68 2.35
CA LYS A 3 -18.31 -14.23 1.18
C LYS A 3 -18.97 -13.67 -0.08
N THR A 4 -18.91 -12.36 -0.25
CA THR A 4 -19.49 -11.73 -1.44
C THR A 4 -18.52 -11.94 -2.60
N PRO A 5 -18.95 -12.57 -3.71
CA PRO A 5 -18.14 -12.61 -4.92
C PRO A 5 -17.81 -11.19 -5.38
N MET A 6 -16.57 -10.97 -5.78
CA MET A 6 -16.09 -9.70 -6.34
C MET A 6 -15.16 -9.95 -7.53
N THR A 7 -15.06 -8.94 -8.39
CA THR A 7 -14.05 -8.90 -9.45
C THR A 7 -12.87 -8.08 -8.96
N TYR A 8 -11.69 -8.69 -8.88
CA TYR A 8 -10.48 -8.03 -8.44
C TYR A 8 -9.62 -7.61 -9.64
N PRO A 9 -9.39 -6.30 -9.85
CA PRO A 9 -8.60 -5.81 -10.96
C PRO A 9 -7.10 -5.78 -10.65
N ILE A 10 -6.29 -6.12 -11.66
CA ILE A 10 -4.83 -5.95 -11.73
C ILE A 10 -4.47 -5.31 -13.08
N ASN A 11 -3.21 -4.92 -13.29
CA ASN A 11 -2.79 -4.30 -14.55
C ASN A 11 -2.99 -5.24 -15.75
N GLU A 12 -2.81 -6.54 -15.55
CA GLU A 12 -2.90 -7.57 -16.58
C GLU A 12 -4.36 -7.99 -16.89
N GLY A 13 -5.34 -7.50 -16.12
CA GLY A 13 -6.75 -7.82 -16.32
C GLY A 13 -7.51 -7.95 -15.01
N THR A 14 -8.47 -8.88 -14.97
CA THR A 14 -9.36 -9.07 -13.82
C THR A 14 -9.60 -10.54 -13.56
N PHE A 15 -9.74 -10.92 -12.29
CA PHE A 15 -10.21 -12.27 -11.93
C PHE A 15 -11.33 -12.19 -10.89
N MET A 16 -12.21 -13.20 -10.89
CA MET A 16 -13.25 -13.33 -9.89
C MET A 16 -12.70 -14.01 -8.64
N THR A 17 -13.02 -13.44 -7.48
CA THR A 17 -12.65 -13.98 -6.18
C THR A 17 -13.74 -13.63 -5.16
N LEU A 18 -13.58 -14.03 -3.90
CA LEU A 18 -14.41 -13.55 -2.80
C LEU A 18 -13.77 -12.29 -2.21
N THR A 19 -14.56 -11.43 -1.55
CA THR A 19 -14.01 -10.29 -0.80
C THR A 19 -12.91 -10.77 0.15
N PRO A 20 -11.67 -10.27 0.02
CA PRO A 20 -10.57 -10.71 0.87
C PRO A 20 -10.83 -10.27 2.30
N GLN A 21 -10.42 -11.12 3.26
CA GLN A 21 -10.43 -10.73 4.67
C GLN A 21 -9.47 -9.54 4.91
N GLU A 22 -8.32 -9.58 4.26
CA GLU A 22 -7.33 -8.49 4.22
C GLU A 22 -6.70 -8.45 2.82
N ASP A 23 -6.57 -7.26 2.25
CA ASP A 23 -5.84 -7.03 1.00
C ASP A 23 -4.48 -6.43 1.31
N GLN A 24 -3.44 -7.26 1.19
CA GLN A 24 -2.05 -6.90 1.48
C GLN A 24 -1.21 -6.75 0.18
N SER A 25 -1.85 -6.44 -0.94
CA SER A 25 -1.11 -6.30 -2.20
C SER A 25 -0.14 -5.11 -2.15
N ILE A 26 1.04 -5.30 -2.73
CA ILE A 26 2.07 -4.27 -2.87
C ILE A 26 2.37 -4.11 -4.35
N ASN A 27 2.23 -2.89 -4.86
CA ASN A 27 2.67 -2.53 -6.19
C ASN A 27 4.01 -1.79 -6.09
N ILE A 28 5.00 -2.26 -6.86
CA ILE A 28 6.33 -1.67 -6.92
C ILE A 28 6.55 -1.17 -8.35
N LEU A 29 6.58 0.15 -8.52
CA LEU A 29 6.89 0.78 -9.80
C LEU A 29 8.34 1.25 -9.76
N ARG A 30 9.12 0.94 -10.79
CA ARG A 30 10.54 1.36 -10.89
C ARG A 30 10.66 2.37 -12.02
N TYR A 31 11.12 3.56 -11.67
CA TYR A 31 11.28 4.69 -12.60
C TYR A 31 12.71 5.19 -12.57
N MET A 32 13.03 6.06 -13.53
CA MET A 32 14.24 6.86 -13.55
C MET A 32 13.84 8.33 -13.71
N ASP A 33 14.56 9.23 -13.04
CA ASP A 33 14.37 10.67 -13.22
C ASP A 33 15.08 11.17 -14.50
N GLU A 34 15.03 12.48 -14.75
CA GLU A 34 15.66 13.10 -15.92
C GLU A 34 17.19 12.94 -15.94
N ASP A 35 17.80 12.73 -14.77
CA ASP A 35 19.24 12.52 -14.58
C ASP A 35 19.64 11.03 -14.62
N ASN A 36 18.70 10.13 -14.94
CA ASN A 36 18.83 8.67 -14.91
C ASN A 36 19.07 8.06 -13.52
N ASN A 37 18.72 8.74 -12.43
CA ASN A 37 18.74 8.13 -11.11
C ASN A 37 17.53 7.21 -10.94
N PRO A 38 17.74 5.93 -10.57
CA PRO A 38 16.64 5.01 -10.35
C PRO A 38 15.90 5.32 -9.03
N TYR A 39 14.58 5.31 -9.06
CA TYR A 39 13.74 5.40 -7.87
C TYR A 39 12.53 4.47 -7.96
N ASN A 40 12.00 4.09 -6.79
CA ASN A 40 10.85 3.20 -6.70
C ASN A 40 9.65 3.94 -6.09
N ILE A 41 8.47 3.74 -6.67
CA ILE A 41 7.19 4.12 -6.06
C ILE A 41 6.55 2.85 -5.51
N LEU A 42 6.29 2.85 -4.20
CA LEU A 42 5.64 1.75 -3.49
C LEU A 42 4.20 2.15 -3.16
N ILE A 43 3.25 1.32 -3.58
CA ILE A 43 1.82 1.48 -3.25
C ILE A 43 1.40 0.24 -2.47
N ASN A 44 1.15 0.41 -1.19
CA ASN A 44 0.65 -0.62 -0.27
C ASN A 44 -0.72 -0.24 0.30
N ARG A 45 -1.42 -1.23 0.83
CA ARG A 45 -2.71 -1.06 1.51
C ARG A 45 -2.54 -1.23 3.01
N THR A 46 -3.38 -0.53 3.77
CA THR A 46 -3.40 -0.58 5.22
C THR A 46 -4.82 -0.37 5.72
N THR A 47 -5.07 -0.82 6.94
CA THR A 47 -6.34 -0.63 7.64
C THR A 47 -6.11 0.29 8.81
N LEU A 48 -7.05 1.22 9.03
CA LEU A 48 -7.04 2.06 10.22
C LEU A 48 -7.46 1.23 11.43
N GLU A 49 -6.83 1.50 12.57
CA GLU A 49 -7.31 0.99 13.84
C GLU A 49 -8.69 1.59 14.17
N LYS A 50 -9.42 0.93 15.06
CA LYS A 50 -10.74 1.42 15.49
C LYS A 50 -10.59 2.85 16.06
N ASP A 51 -11.43 3.76 15.59
CA ASP A 51 -11.47 5.18 15.98
C ASP A 51 -10.21 5.99 15.62
N GLN A 52 -9.27 5.42 14.86
CA GLN A 52 -8.08 6.13 14.38
C GLN A 52 -8.42 7.04 13.20
N THR A 53 -8.01 8.30 13.27
CA THR A 53 -8.13 9.23 12.14
C THR A 53 -7.01 9.01 11.12
N VAL A 54 -7.20 9.53 9.90
CA VAL A 54 -6.15 9.50 8.87
C VAL A 54 -4.90 10.26 9.32
N ASP A 55 -5.08 11.40 10.00
CA ASP A 55 -3.97 12.20 10.51
C ASP A 55 -3.16 11.44 11.58
N ASP A 56 -3.85 10.79 12.53
CA ASP A 56 -3.20 9.95 13.54
C ASP A 56 -2.42 8.79 12.90
N PHE A 57 -2.93 8.25 11.80
CA PHE A 57 -2.24 7.21 11.05
C PHE A 57 -0.98 7.74 10.36
N CYS A 58 -1.08 8.87 9.66
CA CYS A 58 0.06 9.50 9.00
C CYS A 58 1.19 9.77 9.98
N GLU A 59 0.89 10.31 11.17
CA GLU A 59 1.93 10.59 12.16
C GLU A 59 2.57 9.32 12.72
N LYS A 60 1.77 8.26 12.97
CA LYS A 60 2.35 6.96 13.34
C LYS A 60 3.28 6.40 12.26
N GLN A 61 2.95 6.57 10.98
CA GLN A 61 3.83 6.12 9.89
C GLN A 61 5.10 6.95 9.80
N TRP A 62 5.00 8.26 9.95
CA TRP A 62 6.14 9.17 9.99
C TRP A 62 7.13 8.80 11.09
N GLU A 63 6.65 8.59 12.33
CA GLU A 63 7.48 8.16 13.45
C GLU A 63 8.13 6.80 13.21
N LYS A 64 7.42 5.85 12.58
CA LYS A 64 8.03 4.58 12.15
C LYS A 64 9.15 4.80 11.14
N MET A 65 8.93 5.62 10.12
CA MET A 65 9.93 5.87 9.08
C MET A 65 11.22 6.45 9.67
N LYS A 66 11.14 7.33 10.67
CA LYS A 66 12.34 7.85 11.38
C LYS A 66 13.20 6.77 12.04
N LEU A 67 12.59 5.65 12.46
CA LEU A 67 13.29 4.54 13.12
C LEU A 67 13.88 3.55 12.12
N TYR A 68 13.24 3.35 10.97
CA TYR A 68 13.59 2.30 10.01
C TYR A 68 14.37 2.80 8.79
N VAL A 69 14.36 4.11 8.52
CA VAL A 69 15.19 4.70 7.47
C VAL A 69 16.44 5.29 8.12
N PRO A 70 17.65 4.76 7.83
CA PRO A 70 18.88 5.31 8.39
C PRO A 70 19.03 6.77 7.94
N TRP A 71 19.30 7.66 8.91
CA TRP A 71 19.64 9.05 8.66
C TRP A 71 20.99 9.07 7.93
N ILE A 72 20.97 9.41 6.64
CA ILE A 72 22.18 9.78 5.87
C ILE A 72 22.48 11.25 6.19
#